data_AF-A0A522CJU2-F1
#
_entry.id   AF-A0A522CJU2-F1
#
_cell.length_a   1.000
_cell.length_b   1.000
_cell.length_c   1.000
_cell.angle_alpha   90.00
_cell.angle_beta   90.00
_cell.angle_gamma   90.00
#
_symmetry.space_group_name_H-M   'P 1'
#
loop_
_entity.id
_entity.type
_entity.pdbx_description
1 polymer ?
#
loop_
_entity_poly.entity_id
_entity_poly.type
_entity_poly.pdbx_seq_one_letter_code
_entity_poly.pdbx_strand_id
1 'polypeptide(L)'
;MRINRTMLTALAIAFFLCVPDARSKEGSFTVVYTNSLNGHLDYCHCKEDPKGGLVKRATEIRALRTRYGDPLLVETGDFFAYETDPLLAEYVVKAYARIGYDAIAPGDQEFSGGIELITAHRYALPLLSDNLLVYDLFAWQPLFRRATAVERGGLKIGIIGSMHPDSFRYYPAKITDRVRVIDQLAEIRRDITALTAAGADFIILLSHSGYENDVALQKALPGVGLIVGGHSQTMIGTPLPAAGSLIVQAGSNGAHIGILELTVRDGKIVSFRNSFRLPDDTQPDDDPEIRALIREYEKKAEAESSKLRFRQ
;
A
#
# COMPACT_ATOMS: atom_id res chain seq x y z
N MET A 1 3.50 82.30 -43.50
CA MET A 1 3.47 80.87 -43.88
C MET A 1 3.45 80.07 -42.59
N ARG A 2 2.27 79.57 -42.18
CA ARG A 2 2.06 78.81 -40.93
C ARG A 2 2.31 77.32 -41.22
N ILE A 3 3.09 76.65 -40.39
CA ILE A 3 3.15 75.18 -40.36
C ILE A 3 2.79 74.72 -38.95
N ASN A 4 1.73 73.91 -38.88
CA ASN A 4 1.05 73.43 -37.69
C ASN A 4 1.94 72.49 -36.85
N ARG A 5 1.87 72.65 -35.53
CA ARG A 5 2.32 71.66 -34.55
C ARG A 5 1.19 70.65 -34.33
N THR A 6 1.39 69.41 -34.76
CA THR A 6 0.48 68.29 -34.46
C THR A 6 0.90 67.67 -33.11
N MET A 7 0.07 67.84 -32.08
CA MET A 7 0.20 67.11 -30.82
C MET A 7 -0.22 65.66 -31.04
N LEU A 8 0.67 64.70 -30.82
CA LEU A 8 0.34 63.29 -30.63
C LEU A 8 0.13 63.05 -29.14
N THR A 9 -1.11 62.86 -28.72
CA THR A 9 -1.46 62.39 -27.37
C THR A 9 -1.38 60.86 -27.38
N ALA A 10 -0.35 60.31 -26.73
CA ALA A 10 -0.21 58.86 -26.56
C ALA A 10 -1.16 58.39 -25.45
N LEU A 11 -2.19 57.63 -25.81
CA LEU A 11 -3.11 56.98 -24.88
C LEU A 11 -2.45 55.69 -24.36
N ALA A 12 -1.93 55.71 -23.14
CA ALA A 12 -1.39 54.51 -22.49
C ALA A 12 -2.55 53.63 -22.01
N ILE A 13 -2.84 52.57 -22.76
CA ILE A 13 -3.77 51.50 -22.35
C ILE A 13 -3.00 50.60 -21.37
N ALA A 14 -3.28 50.75 -20.07
CA ALA A 14 -2.77 49.84 -19.06
C ALA A 14 -3.47 48.47 -19.19
N PHE A 15 -2.79 47.52 -19.83
CA PHE A 15 -3.18 46.11 -19.81
C PHE A 15 -2.94 45.58 -18.39
N PHE A 16 -4.00 45.54 -17.58
CA PHE A 16 -3.99 44.81 -16.31
C PHE A 16 -3.98 43.31 -16.66
N LEU A 17 -2.79 42.73 -16.78
CA LEU A 17 -2.61 41.28 -16.81
C LEU A 17 -3.05 40.76 -15.45
N CYS A 18 -4.30 40.29 -15.38
CA CYS A 18 -4.80 39.49 -14.28
C CYS A 18 -4.02 38.17 -14.33
N VAL A 19 -2.89 38.11 -13.63
CA VAL A 19 -2.20 36.85 -13.37
C VAL A 19 -3.17 36.05 -12.50
N PRO A 20 -3.68 34.91 -12.97
CA PRO A 20 -4.51 34.07 -12.11
C PRO A 20 -3.65 33.71 -10.90
N ASP A 21 -4.11 34.13 -9.73
CA ASP A 21 -3.52 33.75 -8.45
C ASP A 21 -3.49 32.21 -8.47
N ALA A 22 -2.29 31.63 -8.50
CA ALA A 22 -2.12 30.19 -8.48
C ALA A 22 -2.67 29.70 -7.14
N ARG A 23 -3.95 29.35 -7.13
CA ARG A 23 -4.67 28.93 -5.93
C ARG A 23 -3.97 27.67 -5.42
N SER A 24 -3.26 27.81 -4.29
CA SER A 24 -2.62 26.71 -3.58
C SER A 24 -3.61 25.56 -3.42
N LYS A 25 -3.25 24.37 -3.89
CA LYS A 25 -4.12 23.19 -3.81
C LYS A 25 -3.86 22.47 -2.49
N GLU A 26 -4.87 22.47 -1.63
CA GLU A 26 -4.83 21.83 -0.32
C GLU A 26 -5.91 20.77 -0.20
N GLY A 27 -5.58 19.66 0.45
CA GLY A 27 -6.53 18.62 0.78
C GLY A 27 -6.13 17.83 2.01
N SER A 28 -7.13 17.32 2.72
CA SER A 28 -6.96 16.47 3.90
C SER A 28 -7.58 15.10 3.66
N PHE A 29 -6.86 14.04 4.02
CA PHE A 29 -7.31 12.66 3.88
C PHE A 29 -6.65 11.76 4.92
N THR A 30 -7.21 10.58 5.11
CA THR A 30 -6.70 9.57 6.04
C THR A 30 -6.17 8.38 5.26
N VAL A 31 -4.97 7.92 5.59
CA VAL A 31 -4.42 6.65 5.14
C VAL A 31 -4.57 5.64 6.27
N VAL A 32 -5.28 4.55 6.00
CA VAL A 32 -5.32 3.37 6.86
C VAL A 32 -4.37 2.35 6.27
N TYR A 33 -3.38 1.92 7.04
CA TYR A 33 -2.29 1.09 6.53
C TYR A 33 -2.05 -0.15 7.38
N THR A 34 -1.75 -1.25 6.72
CA THR A 34 -1.35 -2.53 7.32
C THR A 34 -0.12 -3.11 6.62
N ASN A 35 0.57 -4.00 7.32
CA ASN A 35 1.70 -4.77 6.81
C ASN A 35 1.75 -6.13 7.51
N SER A 36 2.30 -7.14 6.84
CA SER A 36 2.73 -8.41 7.43
C SER A 36 1.65 -9.12 8.25
N LEU A 37 0.55 -9.52 7.60
CA LEU A 37 -0.47 -10.36 8.25
C LEU A 37 0.10 -11.74 8.62
N ASN A 38 1.05 -12.28 7.86
CA ASN A 38 1.66 -13.60 8.11
C ASN A 38 0.61 -14.72 8.23
N GLY A 39 -0.46 -14.67 7.43
CA GLY A 39 -1.50 -15.71 7.40
C GLY A 39 -2.47 -15.75 8.59
N HIS A 40 -2.46 -14.76 9.49
CA HIS A 40 -3.36 -14.70 10.67
C HIS A 40 -4.82 -14.40 10.29
N LEU A 41 -5.49 -15.31 9.60
CA LEU A 41 -6.90 -15.18 9.20
C LEU A 41 -7.80 -15.00 10.44
N ASP A 42 -7.54 -15.76 11.49
CA ASP A 42 -8.16 -15.65 12.80
C ASP A 42 -7.18 -15.07 13.84
N TYR A 43 -7.69 -14.62 14.98
CA TYR A 43 -6.86 -14.19 16.09
C TYR A 43 -6.23 -15.39 16.82
N CYS A 44 -5.05 -15.19 17.42
CA CYS A 44 -4.50 -16.23 18.30
C CYS A 44 -5.35 -16.31 19.58
N HIS A 45 -5.74 -17.51 20.00
CA HIS A 45 -6.28 -17.78 21.35
C HIS A 45 -5.19 -17.77 22.44
N CYS A 46 -4.12 -17.00 22.21
CA CYS A 46 -2.97 -16.87 23.09
C CYS A 46 -3.40 -16.07 24.33
N LYS A 47 -3.14 -16.58 25.54
CA LYS A 47 -3.51 -15.89 26.79
C LYS A 47 -2.80 -14.54 27.02
N GLU A 48 -1.63 -14.34 26.43
CA GLU A 48 -0.76 -13.20 26.75
C GLU A 48 -0.74 -12.10 25.68
N ASP A 49 -1.07 -12.42 24.43
CA ASP A 49 -1.08 -11.45 23.32
C ASP A 49 -2.01 -11.92 22.18
N PRO A 50 -3.34 -11.95 22.42
CA PRO A 50 -4.31 -12.36 21.40
C PRO A 50 -4.40 -11.28 20.32
N LYS A 51 -3.54 -11.36 19.30
CA LYS A 51 -3.53 -10.42 18.17
C LYS A 51 -4.75 -10.67 17.29
N GLY A 52 -5.56 -9.64 17.06
CA GLY A 52 -6.90 -9.68 16.47
C GLY A 52 -7.08 -10.23 15.04
N GLY A 53 -6.06 -10.78 14.39
CA GLY A 53 -6.18 -11.43 13.07
C GLY A 53 -6.92 -10.60 12.00
N LEU A 54 -7.27 -11.25 10.89
CA LEU A 54 -7.99 -10.58 9.80
C LEU A 54 -9.48 -10.37 10.13
N VAL A 55 -10.06 -11.24 10.96
CA VAL A 55 -11.47 -11.17 11.39
C VAL A 55 -11.80 -9.93 12.22
N LYS A 56 -10.95 -9.54 13.18
CA LYS A 56 -11.19 -8.30 13.95
C LYS A 56 -10.80 -7.08 13.14
N ARG A 57 -9.75 -7.20 12.32
CA ARG A 57 -9.32 -6.12 11.42
C ARG A 57 -10.45 -5.67 10.50
N ALA A 58 -11.21 -6.61 9.93
CA ALA A 58 -12.32 -6.27 9.04
C ALA A 58 -13.39 -5.41 9.74
N THR A 59 -13.73 -5.72 11.00
CA THR A 59 -14.63 -4.89 11.81
C THR A 59 -14.04 -3.51 12.08
N GLU A 60 -12.77 -3.42 12.47
CA GLU A 60 -12.12 -2.13 12.72
C GLU A 60 -12.03 -1.27 11.46
N ILE A 61 -11.66 -1.85 10.31
CA ILE A 61 -11.64 -1.13 9.03
C ILE A 61 -13.02 -0.60 8.67
N ARG A 62 -14.09 -1.37 8.91
CA ARG A 62 -15.46 -0.92 8.71
C ARG A 62 -15.80 0.28 9.61
N ALA A 63 -15.43 0.22 10.89
CA ALA A 63 -15.61 1.34 11.82
C ALA A 63 -14.81 2.58 11.40
N LEU A 64 -13.58 2.41 10.90
CA LEU A 64 -12.74 3.49 10.38
C LEU A 64 -13.33 4.12 9.12
N ARG A 65 -13.91 3.33 8.22
CA ARG A 65 -14.67 3.86 7.07
C ARG A 65 -15.86 4.70 7.52
N THR A 66 -16.63 4.24 8.52
CA THR A 66 -17.71 5.07 9.06
C THR A 66 -17.20 6.36 9.69
N ARG A 67 -16.07 6.33 10.40
CA ARG A 67 -15.49 7.50 11.07
C ARG A 67 -14.90 8.53 10.10
N TYR A 68 -14.18 8.08 9.08
CA TYR A 68 -13.41 8.93 8.16
C TYR A 68 -14.07 9.08 6.78
N GLY A 69 -15.22 8.44 6.55
CA GLY A 69 -15.97 8.43 5.29
C GLY A 69 -15.38 7.49 4.26
N ASP A 70 -14.26 7.88 3.66
CA ASP A 70 -13.57 7.13 2.60
C ASP A 70 -12.04 7.22 2.80
N PRO A 71 -11.51 6.61 3.87
CA PRO A 71 -10.06 6.55 4.07
C PRO A 71 -9.40 5.73 2.96
N LEU A 72 -8.18 6.12 2.58
CA LEU A 72 -7.36 5.35 1.66
C LEU A 72 -6.78 4.13 2.38
N LEU A 73 -7.21 2.92 2.01
CA LEU A 73 -6.83 1.68 2.66
C LEU A 73 -5.73 0.94 1.85
N VAL A 74 -4.55 0.77 2.44
CA VAL A 74 -3.37 0.20 1.76
C VAL A 74 -2.68 -0.89 2.58
N GLU A 75 -2.02 -1.81 1.87
CA GLU A 75 -1.29 -2.96 2.43
C GLU A 75 0.09 -3.07 1.77
N THR A 76 1.08 -3.56 2.52
CA THR A 76 2.48 -3.65 2.07
C THR A 76 3.05 -5.05 2.16
N GLY A 77 2.22 -6.07 1.95
CA GLY A 77 2.67 -7.42 1.66
C GLY A 77 2.94 -8.28 2.88
N ASP A 78 3.41 -9.51 2.63
CA ASP A 78 3.55 -10.57 3.62
C ASP A 78 2.22 -10.91 4.30
N PHE A 79 1.17 -11.05 3.48
CA PHE A 79 -0.13 -11.42 4.00
C PHE A 79 -0.40 -12.93 3.98
N PHE A 80 0.34 -13.69 3.17
CA PHE A 80 0.40 -15.15 3.30
C PHE A 80 1.21 -15.59 4.51
N ALA A 81 1.02 -16.84 4.90
CA ALA A 81 1.85 -17.46 5.93
C ALA A 81 3.25 -17.74 5.38
N TYR A 82 4.24 -17.69 6.27
CA TYR A 82 5.63 -18.02 5.93
C TYR A 82 5.74 -19.46 5.42
N GLU A 83 5.12 -20.41 6.12
CA GLU A 83 4.97 -21.78 5.63
C GLU A 83 3.87 -21.82 4.57
N THR A 84 4.15 -22.46 3.44
CA THR A 84 3.22 -22.51 2.32
C THR A 84 1.99 -23.33 2.67
N ASP A 85 0.84 -22.67 2.69
CA ASP A 85 -0.48 -23.28 2.78
C ASP A 85 -1.40 -22.70 1.69
N PRO A 86 -1.60 -23.40 0.56
CA PRO A 86 -2.43 -22.91 -0.54
C PRO A 86 -3.90 -22.74 -0.16
N LEU A 87 -4.41 -23.57 0.75
CA LEU A 87 -5.80 -23.47 1.20
C LEU A 87 -5.98 -22.22 2.06
N LEU A 88 -5.09 -22.00 3.04
CA LEU A 88 -5.11 -20.78 3.84
C LEU A 88 -4.96 -19.53 2.96
N ALA A 89 -4.03 -19.55 1.99
CA ALA A 89 -3.85 -18.46 1.05
C ALA A 89 -5.14 -18.12 0.27
N GLU A 90 -5.88 -19.13 -0.22
CA GLU A 90 -7.18 -18.93 -0.88
C GLU A 90 -8.15 -18.14 0.02
N TYR A 91 -8.24 -18.50 1.30
CA TYR A 91 -9.16 -17.87 2.24
C TYR A 91 -8.68 -16.48 2.72
N VAL A 92 -7.37 -16.28 2.84
CA VAL A 92 -6.78 -14.95 3.06
C VAL A 92 -7.13 -14.02 1.89
N VAL A 93 -6.95 -14.46 0.63
CA VAL A 93 -7.32 -13.66 -0.55
C VAL A 93 -8.81 -13.33 -0.56
N LYS A 94 -9.68 -14.31 -0.27
CA LYS A 94 -11.12 -14.05 -0.16
C LYS A 94 -11.43 -12.98 0.89
N ALA A 95 -10.81 -13.08 2.06
CA ALA A 95 -11.01 -12.11 3.14
C ALA A 95 -10.51 -10.70 2.74
N TYR A 96 -9.33 -10.58 2.13
CA TYR A 96 -8.83 -9.30 1.60
C TYR A 96 -9.76 -8.71 0.54
N ALA A 97 -10.31 -9.54 -0.35
CA ALA A 97 -11.27 -9.10 -1.36
C ALA A 97 -12.58 -8.57 -0.74
N ARG A 98 -13.02 -9.13 0.40
CA ARG A 98 -14.17 -8.61 1.17
C ARG A 98 -13.86 -7.32 1.90
N ILE A 99 -12.65 -7.19 2.46
CA ILE A 99 -12.22 -5.96 3.13
C ILE A 99 -12.11 -4.82 2.12
N GLY A 100 -11.64 -5.07 0.90
CA GLY A 100 -11.63 -4.09 -0.20
C GLY A 100 -10.57 -3.01 -0.02
N TYR A 101 -9.29 -3.39 -0.08
CA TYR A 101 -8.18 -2.44 -0.12
C TYR A 101 -8.21 -1.61 -1.41
N ASP A 102 -7.65 -0.41 -1.39
CA ASP A 102 -7.47 0.42 -2.59
C ASP A 102 -6.20 0.00 -3.37
N ALA A 103 -5.15 -0.40 -2.66
CA ALA A 103 -3.89 -0.85 -3.24
C ALA A 103 -3.11 -1.76 -2.28
N ILE A 104 -2.44 -2.77 -2.83
CA ILE A 104 -1.64 -3.75 -2.08
C ILE A 104 -0.30 -3.94 -2.79
N ALA A 105 0.83 -3.71 -2.11
CA ALA A 105 2.11 -4.23 -2.59
C ALA A 105 2.29 -5.68 -2.12
N PRO A 106 2.68 -6.64 -2.98
CA PRO A 106 3.04 -7.97 -2.53
C PRO A 106 4.38 -7.95 -1.78
N GLY A 107 4.52 -8.86 -0.84
CA GLY A 107 5.77 -9.24 -0.17
C GLY A 107 6.40 -10.48 -0.78
N ASP A 108 7.55 -10.87 -0.25
CA ASP A 108 8.23 -12.09 -0.71
C ASP A 108 7.47 -13.36 -0.31
N GLN A 109 6.76 -13.35 0.83
CA GLN A 109 6.00 -14.50 1.32
C GLN A 109 4.85 -14.91 0.37
N GLU A 110 4.34 -13.99 -0.45
CA GLU A 110 3.33 -14.30 -1.46
C GLU A 110 3.82 -15.33 -2.51
N PHE A 111 5.14 -15.53 -2.61
CA PHE A 111 5.79 -16.42 -3.57
C PHE A 111 6.38 -17.69 -2.95
N SER A 112 6.27 -17.88 -1.62
CA SER A 112 6.80 -19.07 -0.92
C SER A 112 6.31 -20.39 -1.52
N GLY A 113 5.07 -20.41 -2.00
CA GLY A 113 4.44 -21.55 -2.67
C GLY A 113 4.69 -21.67 -4.18
N GLY A 114 5.55 -20.85 -4.76
CA GLY A 114 5.71 -20.72 -6.21
C GLY A 114 4.90 -19.54 -6.78
N ILE A 115 5.23 -19.14 -8.01
CA ILE A 115 4.58 -18.01 -8.67
C ILE A 115 3.09 -18.29 -8.94
N GLU A 116 2.72 -19.57 -9.06
CA GLU A 116 1.36 -20.03 -9.31
C GLU A 116 0.40 -19.59 -8.21
N LEU A 117 0.86 -19.60 -6.96
CA LEU A 117 0.05 -19.29 -5.78
C LEU A 117 -0.54 -17.88 -5.89
N ILE A 118 0.32 -16.87 -6.07
CA ILE A 118 -0.14 -15.48 -6.20
C ILE A 118 -0.74 -15.19 -7.58
N THR A 119 -0.26 -15.85 -8.64
CA THR A 119 -0.78 -15.64 -10.01
C THR A 119 -2.25 -16.06 -10.13
N ALA A 120 -2.66 -17.12 -9.43
CA ALA A 120 -4.06 -17.54 -9.36
C ALA A 120 -5.00 -16.46 -8.78
N HIS A 121 -4.44 -15.52 -8.01
CA HIS A 121 -5.18 -14.48 -7.29
C HIS A 121 -4.91 -13.07 -7.79
N ARG A 122 -4.11 -12.90 -8.86
CA ARG A 122 -3.63 -11.59 -9.32
C ARG A 122 -4.71 -10.58 -9.72
N TYR A 123 -5.92 -11.05 -10.04
CA TYR A 123 -7.06 -10.20 -10.40
C TYR A 123 -8.10 -10.07 -9.27
N ALA A 124 -7.93 -10.81 -8.17
CA ALA A 124 -8.84 -10.74 -7.03
C ALA A 124 -8.54 -9.54 -6.11
N LEU A 125 -7.32 -9.03 -6.16
CA LEU A 125 -6.80 -7.96 -5.29
C LEU A 125 -6.16 -6.84 -6.13
N PRO A 126 -6.15 -5.59 -5.67
CA PRO A 126 -5.51 -4.47 -6.37
C PRO A 126 -4.00 -4.46 -6.13
N LEU A 127 -3.32 -5.51 -6.62
CA LEU A 127 -1.88 -5.69 -6.46
C LEU A 127 -1.09 -4.72 -7.33
N LEU A 128 -0.09 -4.07 -6.72
CA LEU A 128 0.84 -3.16 -7.36
C LEU A 128 2.30 -3.60 -7.15
N SER A 129 3.07 -3.67 -8.21
CA SER A 129 4.53 -3.79 -8.15
C SER A 129 5.15 -3.27 -9.43
N ASP A 130 6.09 -2.34 -9.29
CA ASP A 130 6.78 -1.71 -10.39
C ASP A 130 8.01 -2.51 -10.87
N ASN A 131 8.63 -3.27 -9.97
CA ASN A 131 9.92 -3.88 -10.22
C ASN A 131 9.94 -5.40 -10.10
N LEU A 132 8.80 -6.06 -9.91
CA LEU A 132 8.70 -7.52 -9.89
C LEU A 132 8.37 -8.11 -11.28
N LEU A 133 9.27 -8.98 -11.74
CA LEU A 133 9.14 -9.74 -12.98
C LEU A 133 9.05 -11.24 -12.67
N VAL A 134 8.22 -11.94 -13.42
CA VAL A 134 8.17 -13.41 -13.41
C VAL A 134 8.62 -13.97 -14.75
N TYR A 135 9.25 -15.15 -14.72
CA TYR A 135 9.55 -15.92 -15.91
C TYR A 135 8.39 -16.84 -16.25
N ASP A 136 7.66 -16.48 -17.31
CA ASP A 136 6.53 -17.24 -17.84
C ASP A 136 6.50 -17.13 -19.36
N LEU A 137 5.97 -18.14 -20.05
CA LEU A 137 5.89 -18.19 -21.51
C LEU A 137 7.22 -17.83 -22.22
N PHE A 138 8.34 -18.33 -21.69
CA PHE A 138 9.70 -18.14 -22.19
C PHE A 138 10.24 -16.69 -22.12
N ALA A 139 9.61 -15.79 -21.36
CA ALA A 139 10.06 -14.41 -21.22
C ALA A 139 9.92 -13.88 -19.77
N TRP A 140 10.71 -12.88 -19.42
CA TRP A 140 10.52 -12.10 -18.20
C TRP A 140 9.44 -11.06 -18.43
N GLN A 141 8.39 -11.06 -17.62
CA GLN A 141 7.25 -10.16 -17.76
C GLN A 141 6.83 -9.58 -16.40
N PRO A 142 6.32 -8.33 -16.36
CA PRO A 142 5.69 -7.79 -15.17
C PRO A 142 4.47 -8.64 -14.79
N LEU A 143 4.32 -8.92 -13.48
CA LEU A 143 3.17 -9.66 -12.98
C LEU A 143 1.98 -8.76 -12.63
N PHE A 144 2.26 -7.53 -12.17
CA PHE A 144 1.26 -6.62 -11.63
C PHE A 144 1.29 -5.25 -12.34
N ARG A 145 0.26 -4.44 -12.08
CA ARG A 145 0.30 -3.02 -12.45
C ARG A 145 1.36 -2.35 -11.57
N ARG A 146 2.05 -1.34 -12.10
CA ARG A 146 3.13 -0.66 -11.39
C ARG A 146 2.63 0.32 -10.35
N ALA A 147 1.60 1.07 -10.77
CA ALA A 147 1.02 2.17 -10.01
C ALA A 147 -0.48 2.35 -10.36
N THR A 148 -1.18 3.07 -9.50
CA THR A 148 -2.56 3.53 -9.71
C THR A 148 -2.71 4.97 -9.22
N ALA A 149 -3.86 5.59 -9.47
CA ALA A 149 -4.21 6.89 -8.90
C ALA A 149 -5.66 6.89 -8.40
N VAL A 150 -5.90 7.57 -7.29
CA VAL A 150 -7.21 7.70 -6.64
C VAL A 150 -7.46 9.15 -6.24
N GLU A 151 -8.71 9.55 -6.09
CA GLU A 151 -9.05 10.87 -5.55
C GLU A 151 -9.47 10.75 -4.09
N ARG A 152 -8.86 11.54 -3.20
CA ARG A 152 -9.23 11.65 -1.78
C ARG A 152 -8.95 13.06 -1.28
N GLY A 153 -9.87 13.60 -0.48
CA GLY A 153 -9.68 14.93 0.12
C GLY A 153 -9.49 16.08 -0.90
N GLY A 154 -9.97 15.93 -2.14
CA GLY A 154 -9.77 16.90 -3.21
C GLY A 154 -8.40 16.80 -3.92
N LEU A 155 -7.59 15.78 -3.62
CA LEU A 155 -6.29 15.53 -4.22
C LEU A 155 -6.32 14.24 -5.04
N LYS A 156 -5.61 14.26 -6.17
CA LYS A 156 -5.26 13.07 -6.95
C LYS A 156 -3.99 12.47 -6.38
N ILE A 157 -4.12 11.32 -5.74
CA ILE A 157 -3.05 10.59 -5.07
C ILE A 157 -2.56 9.48 -5.99
N GLY A 158 -1.31 9.54 -6.41
CA GLY A 158 -0.62 8.44 -7.07
C GLY A 158 -0.11 7.42 -6.05
N ILE A 159 -0.22 6.14 -6.36
CA ILE A 159 0.22 5.05 -5.48
C ILE A 159 1.10 4.10 -6.30
N ILE A 160 2.33 3.89 -5.84
CA ILE A 160 3.32 3.00 -6.47
C ILE A 160 3.54 1.81 -5.54
N GLY A 161 3.63 0.59 -6.07
CA GLY A 161 4.09 -0.57 -5.29
C GLY A 161 5.51 -0.94 -5.67
N SER A 162 6.38 -1.24 -4.71
CA SER A 162 7.77 -1.65 -4.98
C SER A 162 8.31 -2.61 -3.92
N MET A 163 9.30 -3.41 -4.28
CA MET A 163 9.94 -4.41 -3.42
C MET A 163 11.46 -4.27 -3.46
N HIS A 164 12.16 -4.60 -2.38
CA HIS A 164 13.63 -4.57 -2.40
C HIS A 164 14.23 -5.63 -3.35
N PRO A 165 15.26 -5.30 -4.15
CA PRO A 165 15.89 -6.27 -5.06
C PRO A 165 16.40 -7.55 -4.39
N ASP A 166 16.81 -7.45 -3.12
CA ASP A 166 17.30 -8.59 -2.33
C ASP A 166 16.19 -9.36 -1.58
N SER A 167 14.90 -9.05 -1.76
CA SER A 167 13.81 -9.73 -1.03
C SER A 167 13.79 -11.25 -1.24
N PHE A 168 14.31 -11.74 -2.38
CA PHE A 168 14.41 -13.16 -2.69
C PHE A 168 15.78 -13.80 -2.40
N ARG A 169 16.70 -13.08 -1.75
CA ARG A 169 18.11 -13.50 -1.57
C ARG A 169 18.27 -14.88 -0.91
N TYR A 170 17.36 -15.24 -0.02
CA TYR A 170 17.41 -16.50 0.73
C TYR A 170 16.39 -17.55 0.25
N TYR A 171 15.67 -17.26 -0.83
CA TYR A 171 14.71 -18.20 -1.40
C TYR A 171 15.43 -19.28 -2.22
N PRO A 172 14.87 -20.50 -2.31
CA PRO A 172 15.46 -21.59 -3.09
C PRO A 172 15.37 -21.31 -4.61
N ALA A 173 16.27 -21.93 -5.37
CA ALA A 173 16.36 -21.81 -6.83
C ALA A 173 15.01 -21.99 -7.55
N LYS A 174 14.17 -22.92 -7.06
CA LYS A 174 12.81 -23.16 -7.60
C LYS A 174 11.92 -21.89 -7.66
N ILE A 175 12.21 -20.89 -6.82
CA ILE A 175 11.54 -19.58 -6.82
C ILE A 175 12.40 -18.56 -7.59
N THR A 176 13.68 -18.42 -7.25
CA THR A 176 14.56 -17.37 -7.81
C THR A 176 14.85 -17.53 -9.30
N ASP A 177 14.71 -18.75 -9.85
CA ASP A 177 14.82 -19.00 -11.30
C ASP A 177 13.62 -18.43 -12.07
N ARG A 178 12.51 -18.12 -11.37
CA ARG A 178 11.24 -17.66 -11.96
C ARG A 178 10.78 -16.31 -11.46
N VAL A 179 11.44 -15.73 -10.46
CA VAL A 179 11.12 -14.40 -9.92
C VAL A 179 12.38 -13.54 -9.95
N ARG A 180 12.22 -12.31 -10.44
CA ARG A 180 13.28 -11.31 -10.47
C ARG A 180 12.74 -9.97 -10.00
N VAL A 181 13.47 -9.32 -9.11
CA VAL A 181 13.20 -7.96 -8.68
C VAL A 181 14.29 -7.07 -9.25
N ILE A 182 13.92 -6.11 -10.09
CA ILE A 182 14.85 -5.18 -10.75
C ILE A 182 15.06 -3.92 -9.89
N ASP A 183 15.99 -3.05 -10.31
CA ASP A 183 16.37 -1.84 -9.55
C ASP A 183 15.16 -0.98 -9.16
N GLN A 184 14.86 -0.92 -7.86
CA GLN A 184 13.69 -0.20 -7.36
C GLN A 184 13.80 1.32 -7.58
N LEU A 185 15.00 1.90 -7.52
CA LEU A 185 15.16 3.36 -7.51
C LEU A 185 14.86 3.96 -8.89
N ALA A 186 15.35 3.31 -9.96
CA ALA A 186 15.09 3.71 -11.33
C ALA A 186 13.60 3.56 -11.70
N GLU A 187 12.98 2.46 -11.28
CA GLU A 187 11.58 2.16 -11.55
C GLU A 187 10.64 3.12 -10.81
N ILE A 188 10.88 3.40 -9.53
CA ILE A 188 10.08 4.36 -8.77
C ILE A 188 10.20 5.77 -9.37
N ARG A 189 11.40 6.21 -9.79
CA ARG A 189 11.59 7.53 -10.44
C ARG A 189 10.82 7.66 -11.75
N ARG A 190 10.77 6.59 -12.54
CA ARG A 190 9.97 6.52 -13.76
C ARG A 190 8.49 6.69 -13.44
N ASP A 191 8.00 6.00 -12.41
CA ASP A 191 6.59 6.04 -12.05
C ASP A 191 6.17 7.36 -11.39
N ILE A 192 7.06 7.99 -10.61
CA ILE A 192 6.87 9.38 -10.14
C ILE A 192 6.68 10.31 -11.33
N THR A 193 7.57 10.24 -12.32
CA THR A 193 7.52 11.09 -13.52
C THR A 193 6.19 10.92 -14.26
N ALA A 194 5.74 9.67 -14.44
CA ALA A 194 4.49 9.36 -15.11
C ALA A 194 3.26 9.86 -14.33
N LEU A 195 3.22 9.66 -13.02
CA LEU A 195 2.12 10.11 -12.16
C LEU A 195 2.04 11.63 -12.08
N THR A 196 3.18 12.32 -11.94
CA THR A 196 3.24 13.79 -11.97
C THR A 196 2.76 14.33 -13.31
N ALA A 197 3.19 13.74 -14.43
CA ALA A 197 2.71 14.13 -15.77
C ALA A 197 1.19 13.89 -15.93
N ALA A 198 0.65 12.88 -15.25
CA ALA A 198 -0.79 12.62 -15.17
C ALA A 198 -1.53 13.51 -14.17
N GLY A 199 -0.87 14.49 -13.54
CA GLY A 199 -1.48 15.46 -12.63
C GLY A 199 -1.70 14.95 -11.21
N ALA A 200 -0.92 13.96 -10.74
CA ALA A 200 -0.93 13.57 -9.33
C ALA A 200 -0.44 14.75 -8.45
N ASP A 201 -1.21 15.06 -7.41
CA ASP A 201 -0.88 16.11 -6.43
C ASP A 201 0.01 15.58 -5.29
N PHE A 202 -0.07 14.28 -5.02
CA PHE A 202 0.65 13.61 -3.95
C PHE A 202 0.98 12.17 -4.35
N ILE A 203 2.12 11.64 -3.93
CA ILE A 203 2.56 10.29 -4.28
C ILE A 203 2.87 9.49 -3.01
N ILE A 204 2.25 8.31 -2.93
CA ILE A 204 2.47 7.30 -1.90
C ILE A 204 3.26 6.13 -2.51
N LEU A 205 4.31 5.70 -1.83
CA LEU A 205 5.03 4.47 -2.13
C LEU A 205 4.64 3.39 -1.12
N LEU A 206 4.09 2.27 -1.61
CA LEU A 206 3.92 1.02 -0.88
C LEU A 206 5.20 0.21 -1.06
N SER A 207 6.02 0.15 0.00
CA SER A 207 7.38 -0.42 -0.05
C SER A 207 7.46 -1.71 0.75
N HIS A 208 7.77 -2.81 0.07
CA HIS A 208 8.16 -4.06 0.72
C HIS A 208 9.69 -4.17 0.78
N SER A 209 10.33 -3.20 1.45
CA SER A 209 11.81 -3.11 1.48
C SER A 209 12.43 -3.21 2.86
N GLY A 210 11.64 -3.06 3.92
CA GLY A 210 12.14 -2.94 5.28
C GLY A 210 12.58 -1.53 5.62
N TYR A 211 12.46 -1.19 6.90
CA TYR A 211 12.56 0.18 7.41
C TYR A 211 13.87 0.89 7.04
N GLU A 212 15.03 0.24 7.16
CA GLU A 212 16.32 0.87 6.85
C GLU A 212 16.44 1.21 5.35
N ASN A 213 15.89 0.37 4.48
CA ASN A 213 15.82 0.63 3.05
C ASN A 213 14.79 1.72 2.73
N ASP A 214 13.67 1.77 3.45
CA ASP A 214 12.68 2.86 3.34
C ASP A 214 13.31 4.21 3.72
N VAL A 215 14.16 4.26 4.75
CA VAL A 215 14.92 5.47 5.14
C VAL A 215 15.89 5.89 4.03
N ALA A 216 16.54 4.93 3.35
CA ALA A 216 17.40 5.23 2.21
C ALA A 216 16.60 5.77 1.01
N LEU A 217 15.44 5.15 0.72
CA LEU A 217 14.51 5.57 -0.34
C LEU A 217 13.96 6.98 -0.07
N GLN A 218 13.55 7.27 1.16
CA GLN A 218 13.03 8.59 1.59
C GLN A 218 14.01 9.72 1.24
N LYS A 219 15.31 9.48 1.41
CA LYS A 219 16.36 10.45 1.07
C LYS A 219 16.60 10.57 -0.44
N ALA A 220 16.42 9.47 -1.18
CA ALA A 220 16.73 9.39 -2.62
C ALA A 220 15.56 9.79 -3.54
N LEU A 221 14.35 9.92 -2.99
CA LEU A 221 13.08 10.12 -3.72
C LEU A 221 12.30 11.35 -3.21
N PRO A 222 12.75 12.58 -3.50
CA PRO A 222 12.05 13.80 -3.06
C PRO A 222 10.65 14.00 -3.69
N GLY A 223 10.27 13.18 -4.67
CA GLY A 223 8.93 13.17 -5.28
C GLY A 223 7.91 12.27 -4.56
N VAL A 224 8.30 11.54 -3.52
CA VAL A 224 7.40 10.68 -2.73
C VAL A 224 7.07 11.38 -1.42
N GLY A 225 5.79 11.68 -1.20
CA GLY A 225 5.34 12.36 0.00
C GLY A 225 5.12 11.42 1.20
N LEU A 226 4.82 10.15 0.94
CA LEU A 226 4.63 9.14 1.98
C LEU A 226 5.16 7.78 1.52
N ILE A 227 5.94 7.12 2.38
CA ILE A 227 6.31 5.72 2.26
C ILE A 227 5.52 4.94 3.32
N VAL A 228 4.66 4.04 2.87
CA VAL A 228 4.07 3.00 3.71
C VAL A 228 4.94 1.77 3.52
N GLY A 229 5.58 1.31 4.59
CA GLY A 229 6.56 0.22 4.54
C GLY A 229 6.06 -1.09 5.14
N GLY A 230 6.72 -2.18 4.76
CA GLY A 230 6.55 -3.53 5.31
C GLY A 230 7.88 -4.27 5.47
N HIS A 231 7.85 -5.60 5.36
CA HIS A 231 8.99 -6.54 5.41
C HIS A 231 9.71 -6.63 6.78
N SER A 232 10.24 -5.54 7.31
CA SER A 232 10.97 -5.54 8.59
C SER A 232 10.09 -5.60 9.84
N GLN A 233 8.77 -5.59 9.65
CA GLN A 233 7.75 -5.65 10.71
C GLN A 233 7.97 -4.59 11.80
N THR A 234 8.47 -3.42 11.42
CA THR A 234 8.82 -2.35 12.36
C THR A 234 7.56 -1.62 12.81
N MET A 235 7.47 -1.29 14.10
CA MET A 235 6.42 -0.42 14.61
C MET A 235 6.94 1.02 14.68
N ILE A 236 6.32 1.93 13.92
CA ILE A 236 6.72 3.34 13.90
C ILE A 236 5.69 4.18 14.65
N GLY A 237 5.94 4.40 15.94
CA GLY A 237 5.07 5.23 16.78
C GLY A 237 4.94 6.66 16.24
N THR A 238 6.07 7.35 16.10
CA THR A 238 6.14 8.73 15.59
C THR A 238 6.91 8.75 14.27
N PRO A 239 6.23 9.00 13.13
CA PRO A 239 6.88 9.16 11.83
C PRO A 239 7.87 10.33 11.88
N LEU A 240 9.12 10.09 11.44
CA LEU A 240 10.14 11.12 11.35
C LEU A 240 10.15 11.73 9.94
N PRO A 241 9.82 13.03 9.79
CA PRO A 241 9.88 13.68 8.49
C PRO A 241 11.32 13.85 8.03
N ALA A 242 11.61 13.44 6.79
CA ALA A 242 12.86 13.76 6.11
C ALA A 242 12.60 13.96 4.62
N ALA A 243 13.33 14.89 4.00
CA ALA A 243 13.21 15.22 2.58
C ALA A 243 11.76 15.53 2.12
N GLY A 244 10.89 16.03 3.01
CA GLY A 244 9.49 16.33 2.70
C GLY A 244 8.56 15.12 2.69
N SER A 245 9.04 13.96 3.16
CA SER A 245 8.34 12.68 3.15
C SER A 245 8.18 12.11 4.56
N LEU A 246 7.18 11.24 4.77
CA LEU A 246 7.00 10.43 5.99
C LEU A 246 7.22 8.94 5.70
N ILE A 247 7.63 8.19 6.72
CA ILE A 247 7.64 6.72 6.69
C ILE A 247 6.71 6.21 7.79
N VAL A 248 5.84 5.25 7.46
CA VAL A 248 4.97 4.55 8.42
C VAL A 248 5.03 3.04 8.23
N GLN A 249 4.97 2.30 9.33
CA GLN A 249 4.82 0.84 9.38
C GLN A 249 4.00 0.45 10.62
N ALA A 250 3.26 -0.66 10.56
CA ALA A 250 2.29 -1.12 11.55
C ALA A 250 2.70 -2.42 12.26
N GLY A 251 3.98 -2.76 12.31
CA GLY A 251 4.48 -3.90 13.09
C GLY A 251 4.27 -5.26 12.42
N SER A 252 3.92 -6.29 13.19
CA SER A 252 3.90 -7.70 12.74
C SER A 252 2.54 -8.38 12.96
N ASN A 253 2.33 -9.51 12.27
CA ASN A 253 1.26 -10.48 12.51
C ASN A 253 -0.14 -9.86 12.45
N GLY A 254 -0.27 -8.79 11.67
CA GLY A 254 -1.53 -8.12 11.50
C GLY A 254 -2.16 -7.50 12.75
N ALA A 255 -1.39 -7.34 13.82
CA ALA A 255 -1.87 -6.93 15.14
C ALA A 255 -2.34 -5.47 15.20
N HIS A 256 -1.78 -4.62 14.35
CA HIS A 256 -2.07 -3.20 14.36
C HIS A 256 -2.65 -2.75 13.03
N ILE A 257 -3.50 -1.75 13.12
CA ILE A 257 -4.01 -0.99 11.99
C ILE A 257 -3.51 0.44 12.20
N GLY A 258 -2.63 0.87 11.30
CA GLY A 258 -2.12 2.24 11.31
C GLY A 258 -3.15 3.22 10.75
N ILE A 259 -3.23 4.40 11.34
CA ILE A 259 -4.10 5.49 10.91
C ILE A 259 -3.27 6.76 10.85
N LEU A 260 -3.05 7.23 9.63
CA LEU A 260 -2.32 8.47 9.35
C LEU A 260 -3.27 9.50 8.76
N GLU A 261 -3.65 10.48 9.57
CA GLU A 261 -4.40 11.66 9.14
C GLU A 261 -3.42 12.69 8.59
N LEU A 262 -3.66 13.19 7.38
CA LEU A 262 -2.76 14.08 6.65
C LEU A 262 -3.50 15.32 6.14
N THR A 263 -2.79 16.46 6.15
CA THR A 263 -3.11 17.61 5.32
C THR A 263 -1.92 17.89 4.41
N VAL A 264 -2.20 17.96 3.11
CA VAL A 264 -1.21 18.20 2.06
C VAL A 264 -1.55 19.51 1.36
N ARG A 265 -0.54 20.37 1.18
CA ARG A 265 -0.63 21.62 0.42
C ARG A 265 0.48 21.65 -0.63
N ASP A 266 0.11 21.82 -1.89
CA ASP A 266 1.04 21.87 -3.03
C ASP A 266 2.05 20.71 -3.03
N GLY A 267 1.54 19.50 -2.77
CA GLY A 267 2.32 18.25 -2.70
C GLY A 267 3.15 18.05 -1.43
N LYS A 268 3.10 18.98 -0.47
CA LYS A 268 3.85 18.89 0.80
C LYS A 268 2.93 18.62 1.98
N ILE A 269 3.37 17.75 2.89
CA ILE A 269 2.68 17.50 4.15
C ILE A 269 2.85 18.73 5.06
N VAL A 270 1.75 19.36 5.45
CA VAL A 270 1.75 20.53 6.37
C VAL A 270 1.32 20.17 7.79
N SER A 271 0.54 19.10 7.96
CA SER A 271 0.21 18.54 9.26
C SER A 271 -0.09 17.05 9.15
N PHE A 272 0.25 16.29 10.19
CA PHE A 272 -0.11 14.88 10.28
C PHE A 272 -0.38 14.46 11.72
N ARG A 273 -1.16 13.38 11.87
CA ARG A 273 -1.35 12.65 13.12
C ARG A 273 -1.30 11.16 12.81
N ASN A 274 -0.37 10.44 13.45
CA ASN A 274 -0.30 9.00 13.39
C ASN A 274 -0.87 8.38 14.66
N SER A 275 -1.65 7.31 14.51
CA SER A 275 -2.18 6.51 15.62
C SER A 275 -2.41 5.07 15.18
N PHE A 276 -2.71 4.18 16.13
CA PHE A 276 -2.91 2.75 15.87
C PHE A 276 -4.21 2.26 16.51
N ARG A 277 -4.84 1.27 15.87
CA ARG A 277 -5.80 0.36 16.51
C ARG A 277 -5.15 -0.99 16.74
N LEU A 278 -5.42 -1.57 17.90
CA LEU A 278 -4.92 -2.87 18.33
C LEU A 278 -6.14 -3.73 18.70
N PRO A 279 -6.83 -4.32 17.71
CA PRO A 279 -7.88 -5.27 18.02
C PRO A 279 -7.28 -6.52 18.67
N ASP A 280 -8.01 -7.08 19.63
CA ASP A 280 -7.66 -8.32 20.33
C ASP A 280 -8.77 -9.37 20.20
N ASP A 281 -8.67 -10.50 20.90
CA ASP A 281 -9.70 -11.56 20.86
C ASP A 281 -11.03 -11.13 21.49
N THR A 282 -11.02 -10.14 22.38
CA THR A 282 -12.20 -9.64 23.08
C THR A 282 -12.92 -8.53 22.34
N GLN A 283 -12.19 -7.63 21.65
CA GLN A 283 -12.77 -6.48 20.96
C GLN A 283 -12.01 -6.09 19.68
N PRO A 284 -12.73 -5.61 18.64
CA PRO A 284 -14.20 -5.51 18.55
C PRO A 284 -14.85 -6.90 18.31
N ASP A 285 -16.16 -6.91 18.10
CA ASP A 285 -16.84 -8.12 17.61
C ASP A 285 -16.26 -8.57 16.28
N ASP A 286 -16.31 -9.89 16.04
CA ASP A 286 -15.84 -10.48 14.79
C ASP A 286 -16.63 -9.99 13.59
N ASP A 287 -15.92 -9.78 12.48
CA ASP A 287 -16.61 -9.53 11.22
C ASP A 287 -17.38 -10.80 10.80
N PRO A 288 -18.70 -10.71 10.59
CA PRO A 288 -19.52 -11.90 10.35
C PRO A 288 -19.20 -12.58 9.01
N GLU A 289 -18.75 -11.84 7.99
CA GLU A 289 -18.37 -12.40 6.70
C GLU A 289 -17.01 -13.09 6.79
N ILE A 290 -16.04 -12.47 7.46
CA ILE A 290 -14.71 -13.10 7.64
C ILE A 290 -14.81 -14.32 8.56
N ARG A 291 -15.62 -14.24 9.62
CA ARG A 291 -15.89 -15.39 10.49
C ARG A 291 -16.55 -16.56 9.74
N ALA A 292 -17.40 -16.27 8.75
CA ALA A 292 -17.94 -17.32 7.89
C ALA A 292 -16.86 -17.98 7.02
N LEU A 293 -15.95 -17.19 6.44
CA LEU A 293 -14.79 -17.71 5.68
C LEU A 293 -13.89 -18.59 6.54
N ILE A 294 -13.64 -18.21 7.80
CA ILE A 294 -12.85 -19.02 8.74
C ILE A 294 -13.49 -20.39 8.95
N ARG A 295 -14.80 -20.45 9.24
CA ARG A 295 -15.49 -21.73 9.43
C ARG A 295 -15.45 -22.62 8.19
N GLU A 296 -15.51 -22.03 7.00
CA GLU A 296 -15.36 -22.78 5.75
C GLU A 296 -13.95 -23.33 5.57
N TYR A 297 -12.94 -22.52 5.87
CA TYR A 297 -11.54 -22.92 5.85
C TYR A 297 -11.29 -24.09 6.80
N GLU A 298 -11.70 -23.97 8.07
CA GLU A 298 -11.54 -25.00 9.10
C GLU A 298 -12.16 -26.33 8.67
N LYS A 299 -13.39 -26.29 8.15
CA LYS A 299 -14.08 -27.49 7.65
C LYS A 299 -13.33 -28.17 6.50
N LYS A 300 -12.73 -27.40 5.59
CA LYS A 300 -11.94 -27.97 4.49
C LYS A 300 -10.60 -28.53 4.98
N ALA A 301 -9.90 -27.80 5.84
CA ALA A 301 -8.63 -28.22 6.42
C ALA A 301 -8.77 -29.53 7.22
N GLU A 302 -9.85 -29.69 7.99
CA GLU A 302 -10.17 -30.93 8.71
C GLU A 302 -10.43 -32.11 7.76
N ALA A 303 -11.16 -31.87 6.66
CA ALA A 303 -11.45 -32.89 5.66
C ALA A 303 -10.18 -33.37 4.93
N GLU A 304 -9.23 -32.48 4.64
CA GLU A 304 -7.93 -32.81 4.03
C GLU A 304 -7.03 -33.57 5.01
N SER A 305 -6.95 -33.11 6.26
CA SER A 305 -6.22 -33.77 7.33
C SER A 305 -6.73 -35.20 7.59
N SER A 306 -8.04 -35.38 7.57
CA SER A 306 -8.66 -36.70 7.73
C SER A 306 -8.31 -37.64 6.58
N LYS A 307 -8.35 -37.17 5.32
CA LYS A 307 -7.95 -37.98 4.15
C LYS A 307 -6.50 -38.43 4.18
N LEU A 308 -5.60 -37.61 4.71
CA LEU A 308 -4.18 -37.96 4.89
C LEU A 308 -3.98 -39.06 5.93
N ARG A 309 -4.75 -39.04 7.03
CA ARG A 309 -4.71 -40.08 8.06
C ARG A 309 -5.19 -41.45 7.58
N PHE A 310 -6.10 -41.51 6.60
CA PHE A 310 -6.59 -42.78 6.03
C PHE A 310 -5.73 -43.33 4.88
N ARG A 311 -4.63 -42.66 4.52
CA ARG A 311 -3.69 -43.07 3.46
C ARG A 311 -2.34 -43.59 4.00
N GLN A 312 -2.16 -43.65 5.32
CA GLN A 312 -1.03 -44.30 6.00
C GLN A 312 -1.47 -45.67 6.52
#